data_AF-A0A8T7DIR7-F1
#
_entry.id   AF-A0A8T7DIR7-F1
#
_cell.length_a   1.000
_cell.length_b   1.000
_cell.length_c   1.000
_cell.angle_alpha   90.00
_cell.angle_beta   90.00
_cell.angle_gamma   90.00
#
_symmetry.space_group_name_H-M   'P 1'
#
loop_
_entity.id
_entity.type
_entity.pdbx_description
1 polymer ?
#
loop_
_entity_poly.entity_id
_entity_poly.type
_entity_poly.pdbx_seq_one_letter_code
_entity_poly.pdbx_strand_id
1 'polypeptide(L)'
;MRFDLAKRLGLILFAGIGAIFILTAVTISLTISKTESVKNHTQEVLENEIPYVIHLMDLESQVYKSVNALNVYLIGGDMGDRLDFRQEMIKLKEMINSQSQLVEADYKTTSLMKVIYHKYNAKAKEIIEIKADYQLNFIGIVKAAELLNPLHLQFSGALNSLIDTQIEETAESDRREVLDRLIKMKNSWSNMILTLRSFFTTKSDFDRDNLNVAREETQSAMFNLLQIREQLDFDAVFVDELGQIYRIYMENLPEVLGLYQTDKWRMDFYLTRNEIYPITDSLRQLVRTQVENRQSLTAGNSVKLNSELDQLGDRSRHILIVALLIGLMVMFLVIRSVKALLSQLETQRNS
;
A
#
# COMPACT_ATOMS: atom_id res chain seq x y z
N MET A 1 -53.04 23.30 -73.72
CA MET A 1 -51.61 22.91 -73.82
C MET A 1 -50.71 23.64 -72.81
N ARG A 2 -50.68 24.99 -72.76
CA ARG A 2 -49.87 25.75 -71.78
C ARG A 2 -50.12 25.41 -70.29
N PHE A 3 -51.38 25.11 -69.94
CA PHE A 3 -51.77 24.78 -68.56
C PHE A 3 -51.23 23.41 -68.07
N ASP A 4 -51.09 22.44 -68.98
CA ASP A 4 -50.60 21.10 -68.65
C ASP A 4 -49.07 21.07 -68.44
N LEU A 5 -48.36 21.92 -69.18
CA LEU A 5 -46.91 22.08 -69.09
C LEU A 5 -46.49 22.78 -67.79
N ALA A 6 -47.20 23.83 -67.36
CA ALA A 6 -46.96 24.49 -66.08
C ALA A 6 -47.19 23.54 -64.89
N LYS A 7 -48.23 22.70 -64.96
CA LYS A 7 -48.49 21.66 -63.94
C LYS A 7 -47.38 20.63 -63.86
N ARG A 8 -46.85 20.15 -64.99
CA ARG A 8 -45.73 19.20 -65.02
C ARG A 8 -44.44 19.79 -64.45
N LEU A 9 -44.12 21.05 -64.79
CA LEU A 9 -42.94 21.72 -64.26
C LEU A 9 -43.06 21.95 -62.74
N GLY A 10 -44.25 22.40 -62.29
CA GLY A 10 -44.55 22.55 -60.87
C GLY A 10 -44.39 21.23 -60.10
N LEU A 11 -44.90 20.13 -60.63
CA LEU A 11 -44.78 18.80 -60.01
C LEU A 11 -43.31 18.35 -59.88
N ILE A 12 -42.48 18.59 -60.90
CA ILE A 12 -41.05 18.23 -60.87
C ILE A 12 -40.29 19.08 -59.84
N LEU A 13 -40.55 20.39 -59.79
CA LEU A 13 -39.93 21.27 -58.79
C LEU A 13 -40.36 20.92 -57.37
N PHE A 14 -41.65 20.64 -57.14
CA PHE A 14 -42.14 20.20 -55.84
C PHE A 14 -41.58 18.83 -55.43
N ALA A 15 -41.46 17.88 -56.37
CA ALA A 15 -40.84 16.59 -56.10
C ALA A 15 -39.34 16.72 -55.77
N GLY A 16 -38.62 17.59 -56.48
CA GLY A 16 -37.20 17.87 -56.20
C GLY A 16 -36.97 18.50 -54.84
N ILE A 17 -37.77 19.52 -54.49
CA ILE A 17 -37.73 20.17 -53.17
C ILE A 17 -38.12 19.17 -52.08
N GLY A 18 -39.18 18.40 -52.28
CA GLY A 18 -39.63 17.37 -51.33
C GLY A 18 -38.57 16.29 -51.09
N ALA A 19 -37.87 15.84 -52.13
CA ALA A 19 -36.78 14.88 -52.00
C ALA A 19 -35.62 15.43 -51.16
N ILE A 20 -35.24 16.70 -51.36
CA ILE A 20 -34.22 17.36 -50.54
C ILE A 20 -34.66 17.43 -49.07
N PHE A 21 -35.89 17.86 -48.80
CA PHE A 21 -36.40 17.92 -47.43
C PHE A 21 -36.42 16.56 -46.72
N ILE A 22 -36.85 15.50 -47.41
CA ILE A 22 -36.82 14.14 -46.86
C ILE A 22 -35.39 13.74 -46.52
N LEU A 23 -34.45 14.03 -47.44
CA LEU A 23 -33.05 13.67 -47.24
C LEU A 23 -32.43 14.45 -46.07
N THR A 24 -32.70 15.75 -45.96
CA THR A 24 -32.28 16.58 -44.83
C THR A 24 -32.91 16.12 -43.51
N ALA A 25 -34.18 15.71 -43.52
CA ALA A 25 -34.84 15.18 -42.34
C ALA A 25 -34.19 13.86 -41.87
N VAL A 26 -33.85 12.96 -42.81
CA VAL A 26 -33.16 11.70 -42.52
C VAL A 26 -31.76 11.96 -41.94
N THR A 27 -30.98 12.89 -42.51
CA THR A 27 -29.64 13.22 -41.99
C THR A 27 -29.71 13.83 -40.60
N ILE A 28 -30.64 14.76 -40.36
CA ILE A 28 -30.85 15.37 -39.05
C ILE A 28 -31.27 14.30 -38.02
N SER A 29 -32.22 13.43 -38.36
CA SER A 29 -32.68 12.38 -37.46
C SER A 29 -31.55 11.40 -37.08
N LEU A 30 -30.73 10.99 -38.05
CA LEU A 30 -29.59 10.11 -37.81
C LEU A 30 -28.50 10.77 -36.96
N THR A 31 -28.27 12.07 -37.14
CA THR A 31 -27.33 12.84 -36.32
C THR A 31 -27.83 12.94 -34.88
N ILE A 32 -29.11 13.33 -34.67
CA ILE A 32 -29.70 13.50 -33.34
C ILE A 32 -29.63 12.21 -32.52
N SER A 33 -30.14 11.09 -33.05
CA SER A 33 -30.17 9.80 -32.32
C SER A 33 -28.77 9.32 -31.91
N LYS A 34 -27.73 9.71 -32.65
CA LYS A 34 -26.36 9.28 -32.40
C LYS A 34 -25.59 10.24 -31.50
N THR A 35 -25.85 11.54 -31.61
CA THR A 35 -25.41 12.52 -30.60
C THR A 35 -25.96 12.15 -29.22
N GLU A 36 -27.19 11.62 -29.16
CA GLU A 36 -27.77 11.11 -27.91
C GLU A 36 -27.02 9.89 -27.35
N SER A 37 -26.64 8.92 -28.20
CA SER A 37 -25.80 7.79 -27.78
C SER A 37 -24.44 8.23 -27.24
N VAL A 38 -23.75 9.14 -27.95
CA VAL A 38 -22.45 9.70 -27.52
C VAL A 38 -22.60 10.48 -26.22
N LYS A 39 -23.66 11.28 -26.09
CA LYS A 39 -23.96 12.03 -24.87
C LYS A 39 -24.17 11.08 -23.69
N ASN A 40 -24.98 10.04 -23.85
CA ASN A 40 -25.28 9.10 -22.78
C ASN A 40 -24.03 8.34 -22.30
N HIS A 41 -23.18 7.86 -23.21
CA HIS A 41 -21.92 7.20 -22.86
C HIS A 41 -20.90 8.16 -22.22
N THR A 42 -20.81 9.39 -22.73
CA THR A 42 -19.91 10.41 -22.15
C THR A 42 -20.38 10.80 -20.75
N GLN A 43 -21.70 10.93 -20.57
CA GLN A 43 -22.32 11.22 -19.29
C GLN A 43 -22.09 10.07 -18.30
N GLU A 44 -22.25 8.82 -18.70
CA GLU A 44 -21.97 7.65 -17.85
C GLU A 44 -20.50 7.61 -17.37
N VAL A 45 -19.54 7.86 -18.26
CA VAL A 45 -18.11 7.89 -17.89
C VAL A 45 -17.80 9.07 -16.95
N LEU A 46 -18.32 10.27 -17.25
CA LEU A 46 -18.05 11.48 -16.46
C LEU A 46 -18.76 11.48 -15.11
N GLU A 47 -19.98 10.96 -15.02
CA GLU A 47 -20.80 11.01 -13.81
C GLU A 47 -20.58 9.80 -12.89
N ASN A 48 -20.21 8.63 -13.43
CA ASN A 48 -20.12 7.40 -12.65
C ASN A 48 -18.68 6.83 -12.60
N GLU A 49 -18.05 6.59 -13.74
CA GLU A 49 -16.77 5.85 -13.79
C GLU A 49 -15.59 6.65 -13.22
N ILE A 50 -15.44 7.92 -13.60
CA ILE A 50 -14.33 8.76 -13.11
C ILE A 50 -14.44 9.03 -11.60
N PRO A 51 -15.59 9.49 -11.04
CA PRO A 51 -15.73 9.68 -9.61
C PRO A 51 -15.51 8.38 -8.80
N TYR A 52 -15.92 7.24 -9.34
CA TYR A 52 -15.68 5.94 -8.71
C TYR A 52 -14.19 5.58 -8.67
N VAL A 53 -13.45 5.77 -9.77
CA VAL A 53 -12.00 5.55 -9.79
C VAL A 53 -11.28 6.50 -8.82
N ILE A 54 -11.66 7.77 -8.76
CA ILE A 54 -11.11 8.73 -7.79
C ILE A 54 -11.39 8.26 -6.36
N HIS A 55 -12.62 7.84 -6.06
CA HIS A 55 -12.99 7.30 -4.75
C HIS A 55 -12.14 6.08 -4.35
N LEU A 56 -11.85 5.18 -5.31
CA LEU A 56 -10.96 4.04 -5.07
C LEU A 56 -9.51 4.48 -4.82
N MET A 57 -9.00 5.46 -5.55
CA MET A 57 -7.66 6.00 -5.32
C MET A 57 -7.56 6.67 -3.93
N ASP A 58 -8.58 7.43 -3.54
CA ASP A 58 -8.66 8.03 -2.22
C ASP A 58 -8.76 6.95 -1.13
N LEU A 59 -9.51 5.87 -1.40
CA LEU A 59 -9.61 4.72 -0.50
C LEU A 59 -8.24 4.06 -0.29
N GLU A 60 -7.46 3.86 -1.36
CA GLU A 60 -6.09 3.35 -1.24
C GLU A 60 -5.22 4.29 -0.38
N SER A 61 -5.28 5.59 -0.64
CA SER A 61 -4.59 6.61 0.16
C SER A 61 -5.00 6.56 1.63
N GLN A 62 -6.29 6.36 1.91
CA GLN A 62 -6.84 6.28 3.25
C GLN A 62 -6.35 5.03 4.01
N VAL A 63 -6.18 3.90 3.32
CA VAL A 63 -5.53 2.71 3.92
C VAL A 63 -4.12 3.06 4.36
N TYR A 64 -3.33 3.70 3.50
CA TYR A 64 -1.97 4.14 3.85
C TYR A 64 -1.93 5.09 5.05
N LYS A 65 -2.82 6.09 5.09
CA LYS A 65 -2.91 7.03 6.22
C LYS A 65 -3.23 6.31 7.53
N SER A 66 -4.16 5.35 7.50
CA SER A 66 -4.50 4.56 8.69
C SER A 66 -3.33 3.71 9.19
N VAL A 67 -2.56 3.07 8.29
CA VAL A 67 -1.37 2.30 8.65
C VAL A 67 -0.28 3.21 9.20
N ASN A 68 -0.06 4.36 8.58
CA ASN A 68 0.94 5.32 9.06
C ASN A 68 0.58 5.87 10.44
N ALA A 69 -0.68 6.25 10.67
CA ALA A 69 -1.14 6.73 11.97
C ALA A 69 -0.98 5.65 13.06
N LEU A 70 -1.26 4.38 12.73
CA LEU A 70 -0.96 3.26 13.64
C LEU A 70 0.55 3.19 13.95
N ASN A 71 1.40 3.22 12.93
CA ASN A 71 2.85 3.16 13.11
C ASN A 71 3.39 4.30 13.98
N VAL A 72 2.92 5.53 13.76
CA VAL A 72 3.27 6.69 14.59
C VAL A 72 2.90 6.43 16.04
N TYR A 73 1.67 5.97 16.31
CA TYR A 73 1.26 5.59 17.66
C TYR A 73 2.11 4.47 18.26
N LEU A 74 2.46 3.43 17.51
CA LEU A 74 3.28 2.33 18.02
C LEU A 74 4.72 2.76 18.36
N ILE A 75 5.24 3.78 17.66
CA ILE A 75 6.55 4.36 17.96
C ILE A 75 6.47 5.27 19.19
N GLY A 76 5.59 6.28 19.19
CA GLY A 76 5.52 7.29 20.24
C GLY A 76 4.76 6.85 21.49
N GLY A 77 3.64 6.17 21.31
CA GLY A 77 2.72 5.77 22.39
C GLY A 77 1.78 6.89 22.85
N ASP A 78 1.77 8.05 22.18
CA ASP A 78 0.99 9.21 22.60
C ASP A 78 -0.52 9.03 22.38
N MET A 79 -1.32 9.55 23.32
CA MET A 79 -2.78 9.46 23.22
C MET A 79 -3.32 10.22 21.99
N GLY A 80 -2.66 11.31 21.58
CA GLY A 80 -2.98 12.04 20.35
C GLY A 80 -2.92 11.15 19.11
N ASP A 81 -1.80 10.47 18.90
CA ASP A 81 -1.61 9.56 17.76
C ASP A 81 -2.62 8.41 17.74
N ARG A 82 -3.01 7.91 18.92
CA ARG A 82 -4.08 6.90 19.03
C ARG A 82 -5.42 7.43 18.54
N LEU A 83 -5.73 8.69 18.84
CA LEU A 83 -6.95 9.34 18.38
C LEU A 83 -6.90 9.57 16.87
N ASP A 84 -5.75 9.99 16.34
CA ASP A 84 -5.54 10.16 14.90
C ASP A 84 -5.75 8.84 14.15
N PHE A 85 -5.14 7.75 14.63
CA PHE A 85 -5.38 6.42 14.07
C PHE A 85 -6.87 6.06 14.06
N ARG A 86 -7.58 6.31 15.17
CA ARG A 86 -9.02 6.05 15.26
C ARG A 86 -9.81 6.88 14.25
N GLN A 87 -9.46 8.14 14.03
CA GLN A 87 -10.12 8.98 13.03
C GLN A 87 -9.89 8.46 11.62
N GLU A 88 -8.66 8.07 11.29
CA GLU A 88 -8.34 7.50 9.98
C GLU A 88 -9.08 6.16 9.73
N MET A 89 -9.29 5.36 10.78
CA MET A 89 -10.10 4.13 10.71
C MET A 89 -11.61 4.39 10.54
N ILE A 90 -12.13 5.50 11.06
CA ILE A 90 -13.52 5.92 10.85
C ILE A 90 -13.70 6.36 9.40
N LYS A 91 -12.82 7.24 8.89
CA LYS A 91 -12.84 7.67 7.48
C LYS A 91 -12.74 6.49 6.52
N LEU A 92 -11.82 5.56 6.78
CA LEU A 92 -11.68 4.34 5.97
C LEU A 92 -12.99 3.54 5.91
N LYS A 93 -13.66 3.36 7.07
CA LYS A 93 -14.95 2.67 7.14
C LYS A 93 -16.04 3.38 6.35
N GLU A 94 -16.11 4.70 6.48
CA GLU A 94 -17.09 5.53 5.77
C GLU A 94 -16.91 5.42 4.26
N MET A 95 -15.68 5.48 3.77
CA MET A 95 -15.36 5.33 2.34
C MET A 95 -15.71 3.94 1.79
N ILE A 96 -15.45 2.88 2.56
CA ILE A 96 -15.86 1.51 2.17
C ILE A 96 -17.38 1.39 2.11
N ASN A 97 -18.11 2.06 3.01
CA ASN A 97 -19.57 2.01 3.04
C ASN A 97 -20.22 2.84 1.93
N SER A 98 -19.68 4.03 1.63
CA SER A 98 -20.21 4.93 0.61
C SER A 98 -19.96 4.43 -0.82
N GLN A 99 -19.04 3.48 -1.02
CA GLN A 99 -18.76 2.88 -2.33
C GLN A 99 -20.02 2.36 -3.03
N SER A 100 -20.96 1.78 -2.28
CA SER A 100 -22.22 1.25 -2.80
C SER A 100 -23.19 2.30 -3.35
N GLN A 101 -22.95 3.59 -3.09
CA GLN A 101 -23.78 4.70 -3.55
C GLN A 101 -23.29 5.31 -4.88
N LEU A 102 -22.04 5.06 -5.27
CA LEU A 102 -21.41 5.74 -6.41
C LEU A 102 -21.68 5.05 -7.75
N VAL A 103 -21.88 3.74 -7.77
CA VAL A 103 -22.21 2.91 -8.94
C VAL A 103 -22.98 1.68 -8.42
N GLU A 104 -23.58 0.84 -9.27
CA GLU A 104 -23.78 -0.59 -8.96
C GLU A 104 -22.41 -1.21 -8.62
N ALA A 105 -21.96 -0.95 -7.39
CA ALA A 105 -20.72 -1.50 -6.87
C ALA A 105 -20.89 -3.02 -6.87
N ASP A 106 -19.84 -3.72 -7.29
CA ASP A 106 -19.80 -5.16 -7.15
C ASP A 106 -19.96 -5.51 -5.67
N TYR A 107 -21.18 -5.93 -5.31
CA TYR A 107 -21.57 -6.27 -3.94
C TYR A 107 -20.57 -7.24 -3.30
N LYS A 108 -20.02 -8.16 -4.10
CA LYS A 108 -19.02 -9.13 -3.67
C LYS A 108 -17.72 -8.43 -3.27
N THR A 109 -17.23 -7.52 -4.10
CA THR A 109 -16.02 -6.75 -3.83
C THR A 109 -16.17 -5.85 -2.60
N THR A 110 -17.26 -5.08 -2.49
CA THR A 110 -17.50 -4.23 -1.31
C THR A 110 -17.64 -5.06 -0.03
N SER A 111 -18.31 -6.22 -0.11
CA SER A 111 -18.39 -7.14 1.04
C SER A 111 -17.02 -7.68 1.45
N LEU A 112 -16.17 -8.02 0.48
CA LEU A 112 -14.80 -8.46 0.75
C LEU A 112 -13.96 -7.34 1.38
N MET A 113 -14.05 -6.11 0.89
CA MET A 113 -13.38 -4.95 1.50
C MET A 113 -13.80 -4.75 2.96
N LYS A 114 -15.10 -4.88 3.27
CA LYS A 114 -15.61 -4.82 4.65
C LYS A 114 -15.01 -5.92 5.53
N VAL A 115 -14.95 -7.16 5.03
CA VAL A 115 -14.33 -8.28 5.76
C VAL A 115 -12.85 -7.99 6.06
N ILE A 116 -12.09 -7.52 5.08
CA ILE A 116 -10.67 -7.18 5.25
C ILE A 116 -10.52 -6.02 6.24
N TYR A 117 -11.34 -4.98 6.13
CA TYR A 117 -11.39 -3.87 7.10
C TYR A 117 -11.65 -4.35 8.53
N HIS A 118 -12.60 -5.27 8.72
CA HIS A 118 -12.89 -5.80 10.05
C HIS A 118 -11.72 -6.58 10.63
N LYS A 119 -11.03 -7.39 9.81
CA LYS A 119 -9.79 -8.06 10.21
C LYS A 119 -8.71 -7.06 10.59
N TYR A 120 -8.50 -6.03 9.78
CA TYR A 120 -7.53 -4.98 10.05
C TYR A 120 -7.83 -4.26 11.37
N ASN A 121 -9.07 -3.81 11.57
CA ASN A 121 -9.49 -3.13 12.80
C ASN A 121 -9.35 -4.00 14.05
N ALA A 122 -9.72 -5.28 13.97
CA ALA A 122 -9.58 -6.21 15.08
C ALA A 122 -8.11 -6.41 15.45
N LYS A 123 -7.25 -6.68 14.46
CA LYS A 123 -5.81 -6.87 14.68
C LYS A 123 -5.11 -5.61 15.16
N ALA A 124 -5.50 -4.43 14.65
CA ALA A 124 -4.96 -3.16 15.13
C ALA A 124 -5.31 -2.90 16.60
N LYS A 125 -6.53 -3.25 17.05
CA LYS A 125 -6.90 -3.15 18.47
C LYS A 125 -6.06 -4.07 19.35
N GLU A 126 -5.88 -5.32 18.93
CA GLU A 126 -5.02 -6.28 19.64
C GLU A 126 -3.58 -5.76 19.78
N ILE A 127 -3.01 -5.19 18.71
CA ILE A 127 -1.66 -4.61 18.75
C ILE A 127 -1.61 -3.39 19.69
N ILE A 128 -2.65 -2.56 19.71
CA ILE A 128 -2.74 -1.42 20.64
C ILE A 128 -2.80 -1.91 22.10
N GLU A 129 -3.51 -3.00 22.37
CA GLU A 129 -3.57 -3.62 23.70
C GLU A 129 -2.19 -4.20 24.09
N ILE A 130 -1.53 -4.91 23.18
CA ILE A 130 -0.17 -5.41 23.39
C ILE A 130 0.80 -4.26 23.63
N LYS A 131 0.73 -3.18 22.85
CA LYS A 131 1.58 -1.99 23.00
C LYS A 131 1.44 -1.36 24.40
N ALA A 132 0.26 -1.42 25.01
CA ALA A 132 -0.01 -0.88 26.33
C ALA A 132 0.55 -1.76 27.47
N ASP A 133 0.80 -3.05 27.22
CA ASP A 133 1.40 -3.98 28.17
C ASP A 133 2.89 -4.17 27.88
N TYR A 134 3.75 -3.66 28.75
CA TYR A 134 5.20 -3.76 28.58
C TYR A 134 5.69 -5.21 28.51
N GLN A 135 5.12 -6.11 29.31
CA GLN A 135 5.57 -7.50 29.37
C GLN A 135 5.19 -8.26 28.10
N LEU A 136 4.00 -8.01 27.57
CA LEU A 136 3.56 -8.60 26.30
C LEU A 136 4.28 -7.99 25.10
N ASN A 137 4.60 -6.69 25.15
CA ASN A 137 5.27 -6.04 24.04
C ASN A 137 6.77 -6.37 23.97
N PHE A 138 7.49 -6.25 25.08
CA PHE A 138 8.95 -6.37 25.12
C PHE A 138 9.43 -7.72 25.67
N ILE A 139 8.96 -8.81 25.06
CA ILE A 139 9.28 -10.18 25.48
C ILE A 139 10.80 -10.42 25.52
N GLY A 140 11.56 -9.81 24.60
CA GLY A 140 13.02 -9.87 24.60
C GLY A 140 13.64 -9.35 25.89
N ILE A 141 13.17 -8.20 26.35
CA ILE A 141 13.67 -7.56 27.57
C ILE A 141 13.24 -8.34 28.80
N VAL A 142 11.97 -8.79 28.86
CA VAL A 142 11.46 -9.62 29.95
C VAL A 142 12.30 -10.87 30.12
N LYS A 143 12.54 -11.59 29.02
CA LYS A 143 13.33 -12.82 29.03
C LYS A 143 14.78 -12.59 29.44
N ALA A 144 15.39 -11.50 28.99
CA ALA A 144 16.74 -11.10 29.43
C ALA A 144 16.77 -10.74 30.92
N ALA A 145 15.74 -10.05 31.41
CA ALA A 145 15.61 -9.67 32.81
C ALA A 145 15.39 -10.88 33.73
N GLU A 146 14.75 -11.94 33.23
CA GLU A 146 14.55 -13.20 33.96
C GLU A 146 15.80 -14.08 33.96
N LEU A 147 16.43 -14.27 32.79
CA LEU A 147 17.48 -15.28 32.62
C LEU A 147 18.90 -14.74 32.85
N LEU A 148 19.17 -13.48 32.53
CA LEU A 148 20.53 -12.93 32.51
C LEU A 148 20.78 -11.95 33.64
N ASN A 149 19.81 -11.06 33.94
CA ASN A 149 20.03 -10.00 34.93
C ASN A 149 20.35 -10.53 36.35
N PRO A 150 19.68 -11.57 36.88
CA PRO A 150 20.00 -12.09 38.21
C PRO A 150 21.43 -12.66 38.26
N LEU A 151 21.83 -13.39 37.22
CA LEU A 151 23.17 -13.95 37.10
C LEU A 151 24.24 -12.85 36.97
N HIS A 152 23.94 -11.78 36.24
CA HIS A 152 24.82 -10.61 36.16
C HIS A 152 25.03 -9.95 37.52
N LEU A 153 23.95 -9.73 38.28
CA LEU A 153 24.03 -9.14 39.61
C LEU A 153 24.80 -10.04 40.59
N GLN A 154 24.56 -11.35 40.55
CA GLN A 154 25.31 -12.33 41.35
C GLN A 154 26.79 -12.32 41.01
N PHE A 155 27.12 -12.40 39.71
CA PHE A 155 28.51 -12.39 39.24
C PHE A 155 29.25 -11.12 39.68
N SER A 156 28.64 -9.95 39.45
CA SER A 156 29.25 -8.67 39.83
C SER A 156 29.35 -8.48 41.35
N GLY A 157 28.39 -8.99 42.12
CA GLY A 157 28.45 -9.00 43.58
C GLY A 157 29.62 -9.82 44.10
N ALA A 158 29.67 -11.10 43.71
CA ALA A 158 30.73 -12.03 44.12
C ALA A 158 32.13 -11.52 43.71
N LEU A 159 32.26 -10.97 42.50
CA LEU A 159 33.53 -10.44 42.02
C LEU A 159 33.98 -9.20 42.79
N ASN A 160 33.07 -8.29 43.15
CA ASN A 160 33.43 -7.13 43.96
C ASN A 160 33.83 -7.54 45.38
N SER A 161 33.11 -8.46 46.01
CA SER A 161 33.47 -8.98 47.34
C SER A 161 34.87 -9.60 47.33
N LEU A 162 35.19 -10.39 46.30
CA LEU A 162 36.51 -11.00 46.17
C LEU A 162 37.62 -9.94 45.95
N ILE A 163 37.35 -8.90 45.16
CA ILE A 163 38.27 -7.77 44.97
C ILE A 163 38.53 -7.06 46.31
N ASP A 164 37.48 -6.78 47.09
CA ASP A 164 37.59 -6.07 48.36
C ASP A 164 38.44 -6.86 49.37
N THR A 165 38.23 -8.18 49.46
CA THR A 165 39.08 -9.07 50.28
C THR A 165 40.54 -9.03 49.84
N GLN A 166 40.83 -9.09 48.54
CA GLN A 166 42.22 -9.01 48.07
C GLN A 166 42.87 -7.64 48.33
N ILE A 167 42.09 -6.55 48.31
CA ILE A 167 42.59 -5.21 48.61
C ILE A 167 43.06 -5.12 50.07
N GLU A 168 42.31 -5.69 51.01
CA GLU A 168 42.67 -5.71 52.44
C GLU A 168 43.96 -6.50 52.70
N GLU A 169 44.26 -7.51 51.87
CA GLU A 169 45.41 -8.41 52.01
C GLU A 169 46.65 -8.01 51.16
N THR A 170 46.60 -6.91 50.39
CA THR A 170 47.60 -6.56 49.33
C THR A 170 49.03 -6.20 49.79
N ALA A 171 49.44 -6.50 51.03
CA ALA A 171 50.78 -6.19 51.51
C ALA A 171 51.89 -7.02 50.81
N GLU A 172 51.54 -8.17 50.21
CA GLU A 172 52.46 -9.11 49.55
C GLU A 172 52.46 -8.96 48.01
N SER A 173 53.61 -9.21 47.36
CA SER A 173 53.77 -9.06 45.90
C SER A 173 52.83 -9.95 45.09
N ASP A 174 52.58 -11.16 45.57
CA ASP A 174 51.86 -12.20 44.85
C ASP A 174 50.35 -11.92 44.83
N ARG A 175 49.84 -11.20 45.84
CA ARG A 175 48.45 -10.72 45.93
C ARG A 175 48.13 -9.63 44.90
N ARG A 176 49.14 -8.91 44.40
CA ARG A 176 48.94 -7.91 43.34
C ARG A 176 48.59 -8.54 42.00
N GLU A 177 49.16 -9.70 41.69
CA GLU A 177 48.83 -10.41 40.44
C GLU A 177 47.38 -10.91 40.45
N VAL A 178 46.94 -11.47 41.59
CA VAL A 178 45.56 -11.88 41.80
C VAL A 178 44.60 -10.70 41.62
N LEU A 179 44.88 -9.58 42.28
CA LEU A 179 44.05 -8.37 42.20
C LEU A 179 43.97 -7.83 40.75
N ASP A 180 45.08 -7.81 40.01
CA ASP A 180 45.10 -7.41 38.60
C ASP A 180 44.21 -8.32 37.73
N ARG A 181 44.25 -9.64 37.95
CA ARG A 181 43.39 -10.60 37.23
C ARG A 181 41.91 -10.40 37.55
N LEU A 182 41.57 -10.14 38.82
CA LEU A 182 40.18 -9.83 39.21
C LEU A 182 39.68 -8.53 38.58
N ILE A 183 40.51 -7.48 38.54
CA ILE A 183 40.17 -6.20 37.89
C ILE A 183 39.98 -6.41 36.38
N LYS A 184 40.83 -7.19 35.72
CA LYS A 184 40.68 -7.57 34.31
C LYS A 184 39.37 -8.33 34.06
N MET A 185 39.01 -9.27 34.94
CA MET A 185 37.72 -9.97 34.87
C MET A 185 36.54 -8.99 35.02
N LYS A 186 36.62 -8.05 35.96
CA LYS A 186 35.57 -7.03 36.18
C LYS A 186 35.37 -6.14 34.96
N ASN A 187 36.47 -5.69 34.36
CA ASN A 187 36.44 -4.81 33.20
C ASN A 187 35.89 -5.55 31.96
N SER A 188 36.38 -6.76 31.68
CA SER A 188 35.88 -7.57 30.56
C SER A 188 34.40 -7.92 30.72
N TRP A 189 33.97 -8.37 31.91
CA TRP A 189 32.57 -8.62 32.21
C TRP A 189 31.70 -7.37 32.00
N SER A 190 32.13 -6.22 32.52
CA SER A 190 31.41 -4.95 32.35
C SER A 190 31.29 -4.54 30.88
N ASN A 191 32.37 -4.73 30.10
CA ASN A 191 32.39 -4.47 28.66
C ASN A 191 31.42 -5.40 27.91
N MET A 192 31.38 -6.68 28.26
CA MET A 192 30.43 -7.64 27.68
C MET A 192 28.97 -7.24 27.97
N ILE A 193 28.66 -6.79 29.18
CA ILE A 193 27.32 -6.35 29.53
C ILE A 193 26.94 -5.05 28.81
N LEU A 194 27.90 -4.13 28.65
CA LEU A 194 27.70 -2.89 27.89
C LEU A 194 27.43 -3.17 26.41
N THR A 195 28.24 -4.00 25.77
CA THR A 195 28.07 -4.39 24.37
C THR A 195 26.78 -5.19 24.15
N LEU A 196 26.39 -6.05 25.10
CA LEU A 196 25.11 -6.74 25.05
C LEU A 196 23.92 -5.78 25.09
N ARG A 197 23.95 -4.76 25.96
CA ARG A 197 22.91 -3.71 26.00
C ARG A 197 22.88 -2.88 24.72
N SER A 198 24.05 -2.57 24.15
CA SER A 198 24.15 -1.90 22.84
C SER A 198 23.45 -2.74 21.76
N PHE A 199 23.78 -4.04 21.69
CA PHE A 199 23.15 -4.97 20.76
C PHE A 199 21.63 -5.06 20.93
N PHE A 200 21.10 -5.11 22.16
CA PHE A 200 19.66 -5.10 22.39
C PHE A 200 18.96 -3.82 21.92
N THR A 201 19.69 -2.69 21.92
CA THR A 201 19.14 -1.40 21.52
C THR A 201 19.14 -1.23 20.00
N THR A 202 20.26 -1.54 19.35
CA THR A 202 20.49 -1.24 17.93
C THR A 202 20.21 -2.44 17.03
N LYS A 203 20.49 -3.66 17.52
CA LYS A 203 20.50 -4.92 16.77
C LYS A 203 21.37 -4.88 15.52
N SER A 204 22.40 -4.02 15.51
CA SER A 204 23.28 -3.86 14.36
C SER A 204 24.27 -5.02 14.26
N ASP A 205 24.73 -5.33 13.05
CA ASP A 205 25.80 -6.31 12.84
C ASP A 205 27.08 -5.89 13.56
N PHE A 206 27.39 -4.59 13.59
CA PHE A 206 28.53 -4.02 14.32
C PHE A 206 28.46 -4.31 15.82
N ASP A 207 27.31 -4.09 16.46
CA ASP A 207 27.14 -4.37 17.89
C ASP A 207 27.18 -5.88 18.20
N ARG A 208 26.71 -6.71 17.26
CA ARG A 208 26.84 -8.16 17.38
C ARG A 208 28.30 -8.60 17.36
N ASP A 209 29.10 -8.04 16.44
CA ASP A 209 30.52 -8.36 16.33
C ASP A 209 31.29 -7.88 17.57
N ASN A 210 31.00 -6.66 18.06
CA ASN A 210 31.57 -6.16 19.31
C ASN A 210 31.19 -7.02 20.53
N LEU A 211 29.95 -7.50 20.59
CA LEU A 211 29.52 -8.41 21.65
C LEU A 211 30.31 -9.73 21.59
N ASN A 212 30.55 -10.28 20.39
CA ASN A 212 31.33 -11.51 20.26
C ASN A 212 32.78 -11.32 20.74
N VAL A 213 33.43 -10.21 20.36
CA VAL A 213 34.77 -9.87 20.87
C VAL A 213 34.78 -9.74 22.40
N ALA A 214 33.83 -8.99 22.96
CA ALA A 214 33.75 -8.82 24.42
C ALA A 214 33.47 -10.13 25.16
N ARG A 215 32.71 -11.06 24.55
CA ARG A 215 32.50 -12.42 25.08
C ARG A 215 33.79 -13.23 25.09
N GLU A 216 34.57 -13.20 24.01
CA GLU A 216 35.86 -13.90 23.92
C GLU A 216 36.86 -13.35 24.95
N GLU A 217 36.94 -12.03 25.10
CA GLU A 217 37.77 -11.37 26.12
C GLU A 217 37.36 -11.80 27.53
N THR A 218 36.05 -11.81 27.81
CA THR A 218 35.49 -12.24 29.11
C THR A 218 35.78 -13.72 29.38
N GLN A 219 35.66 -14.58 28.37
CA GLN A 219 36.00 -15.99 28.46
C GLN A 219 37.48 -16.19 28.78
N SER A 220 38.35 -15.45 28.10
CA SER A 220 39.80 -15.48 28.35
C SER A 220 40.14 -15.01 29.76
N ALA A 221 39.52 -13.91 30.23
CA ALA A 221 39.70 -13.43 31.59
C ALA A 221 39.23 -14.45 32.64
N MET A 222 38.09 -15.12 32.41
CA MET A 222 37.59 -16.18 33.28
C MET A 222 38.53 -17.37 33.33
N PHE A 223 39.05 -17.81 32.18
CA PHE A 223 40.03 -18.89 32.11
C PHE A 223 41.31 -18.54 32.87
N ASN A 224 41.82 -17.31 32.71
CA ASN A 224 43.01 -16.83 33.41
C ASN A 224 42.79 -16.71 34.93
N LEU A 225 41.56 -16.43 35.37
CA LEU A 225 41.20 -16.40 36.79
C LEU A 225 41.15 -17.82 37.38
N LEU A 226 40.60 -18.79 36.63
CA LEU A 226 40.56 -20.20 37.05
C LEU A 226 41.97 -20.81 37.18
N GLN A 227 42.94 -20.36 36.39
CA GLN A 227 44.33 -20.84 36.49
C GLN A 227 45.04 -20.45 37.80
N ILE A 228 44.63 -19.36 38.45
CA ILE A 228 45.20 -18.93 39.72
C ILE A 228 44.40 -19.42 40.93
N ARG A 229 43.41 -20.30 40.71
CA ARG A 229 42.57 -20.89 41.76
C ARG A 229 43.39 -21.50 42.90
N GLU A 230 44.48 -22.20 42.58
CA GLU A 230 45.33 -22.85 43.60
C GLU A 230 46.13 -21.84 44.45
N GLN A 231 46.29 -20.61 43.99
CA GLN A 231 47.00 -19.54 44.71
C GLN A 231 46.12 -18.81 45.72
N LEU A 232 44.81 -19.06 45.69
CA LEU A 232 43.78 -18.32 46.43
C LEU A 232 43.40 -18.97 47.78
N ASP A 233 43.95 -20.12 48.13
CA ASP A 233 43.65 -20.88 49.37
C ASP A 233 42.14 -20.92 49.70
N PHE A 234 41.68 -20.18 50.73
CA PHE A 234 40.26 -20.09 51.12
C PHE A 234 39.37 -19.40 50.08
N ASP A 235 39.91 -18.50 49.26
CA ASP A 235 39.17 -17.74 48.26
C ASP A 235 38.88 -18.55 46.99
N ALA A 236 39.45 -19.76 46.85
CA ALA A 236 39.23 -20.63 45.71
C ALA A 236 37.74 -20.98 45.51
N VAL A 237 36.96 -21.03 46.59
CA VAL A 237 35.51 -21.28 46.55
C VAL A 237 34.75 -20.18 45.81
N PHE A 238 35.16 -18.91 45.97
CA PHE A 238 34.52 -17.78 45.27
C PHE A 238 34.83 -17.80 43.77
N VAL A 239 36.04 -18.22 43.38
CA VAL A 239 36.39 -18.38 41.96
C VAL A 239 35.59 -19.52 41.32
N ASP A 240 35.35 -20.62 42.04
CA ASP A 240 34.48 -21.70 41.57
C ASP A 240 33.03 -21.23 41.39
N GLU A 241 32.51 -20.44 42.33
CA GLU A 241 31.18 -19.83 42.25
C GLU A 241 31.07 -18.90 41.03
N LEU A 242 32.06 -18.01 40.82
CA LEU A 242 32.12 -17.14 39.64
C LEU A 242 32.12 -17.96 38.33
N GLY A 243 32.91 -19.03 38.27
CA GLY A 243 32.94 -19.94 37.13
C GLY A 243 31.59 -20.60 36.85
N GLN A 244 30.87 -21.01 37.91
CA GLN A 244 29.54 -21.58 37.78
C GLN A 244 28.51 -20.56 37.28
N ILE A 245 28.47 -19.36 37.86
CA ILE A 245 27.55 -18.28 37.44
C ILE A 245 27.83 -17.92 35.98
N TYR A 246 29.10 -17.76 35.60
CA TYR A 246 29.51 -17.48 34.23
C TYR A 246 29.04 -18.56 33.26
N ARG A 247 29.23 -19.84 33.60
CA ARG A 247 28.78 -20.96 32.75
C ARG A 247 27.28 -20.91 32.51
N ILE A 248 26.48 -20.77 33.58
CA ILE A 248 25.01 -20.70 33.47
C ILE A 248 24.59 -19.46 32.65
N TYR A 249 25.27 -18.33 32.84
CA TYR A 249 25.02 -17.12 32.04
C TYR A 249 25.25 -17.39 30.55
N MET A 250 26.37 -18.03 30.20
CA MET A 250 26.70 -18.36 28.81
C MET A 250 25.79 -19.43 28.21
N GLU A 251 25.23 -20.34 29.02
CA GLU A 251 24.22 -21.31 28.59
C GLU A 251 22.88 -20.64 28.27
N ASN A 252 22.48 -19.62 29.05
CA ASN A 252 21.22 -18.88 28.84
C ASN A 252 21.31 -17.80 27.74
N LEU A 253 22.50 -17.26 27.48
CA LEU A 253 22.69 -16.15 26.55
C LEU A 253 22.19 -16.45 25.11
N PRO A 254 22.44 -17.62 24.51
CA PRO A 254 21.93 -17.95 23.17
C PRO A 254 20.41 -17.91 23.05
N GLU A 255 19.67 -18.31 24.08
CA GLU A 255 18.20 -18.25 24.07
C GLU A 255 17.70 -16.81 23.93
N VAL A 256 18.29 -15.90 24.71
CA VAL A 256 17.97 -14.47 24.66
C VAL A 256 18.41 -13.86 23.33
N LEU A 257 19.63 -14.14 22.87
CA LEU A 257 20.11 -13.64 21.57
C LEU A 257 19.26 -14.14 20.40
N GLY A 258 18.82 -15.40 20.44
CA GLY A 258 17.93 -15.97 19.42
C GLY A 258 16.60 -15.22 19.31
N LEU A 259 16.06 -14.74 20.43
CA LEU A 259 14.84 -13.94 20.41
C LEU A 259 15.06 -12.57 19.72
N TYR A 260 16.18 -11.91 19.98
CA TYR A 260 16.57 -10.64 19.36
C TYR A 260 16.98 -10.74 17.88
N GLN A 261 17.36 -11.94 17.42
CA GLN A 261 17.58 -12.22 15.99
C GLN A 261 16.27 -12.32 15.19
N THR A 262 15.14 -12.51 15.88
CA THR A 262 13.81 -12.47 15.26
C THR A 262 13.14 -11.13 15.55
N ASP A 263 12.06 -10.81 14.83
CA ASP A 263 11.25 -9.63 15.16
C ASP A 263 10.42 -9.79 16.46
N LYS A 264 10.40 -10.99 17.07
CA LYS A 264 9.57 -11.31 18.24
C LYS A 264 10.07 -10.73 19.57
N TRP A 265 11.28 -10.15 19.59
CA TRP A 265 11.76 -9.39 20.77
C TRP A 265 10.80 -8.24 21.13
N ARG A 266 10.08 -7.70 20.13
CA ARG A 266 9.08 -6.65 20.26
C ARG A 266 7.79 -7.03 19.50
N MET A 267 6.75 -7.42 20.22
CA MET A 267 5.57 -8.07 19.65
C MET A 267 4.71 -7.13 18.79
N ASP A 268 4.58 -5.85 19.17
CA ASP A 268 3.84 -4.88 18.34
C ASP A 268 4.44 -4.75 16.92
N PHE A 269 5.76 -4.77 16.82
CA PHE A 269 6.52 -4.69 15.59
C PHE A 269 6.38 -5.97 14.77
N TYR A 270 6.50 -7.14 15.43
CA TYR A 270 6.27 -8.44 14.81
C TYR A 270 4.87 -8.52 14.18
N LEU A 271 3.83 -8.19 14.94
CA LEU A 271 2.44 -8.27 14.47
C LEU A 271 2.13 -7.23 13.38
N THR A 272 2.72 -6.04 13.48
CA THR A 272 2.57 -5.02 12.43
C THR A 272 3.12 -5.53 11.10
N ARG A 273 4.34 -6.08 11.11
CA ARG A 273 5.00 -6.57 9.90
C ARG A 273 4.35 -7.82 9.32
N ASN A 274 3.96 -8.77 10.17
CA ASN A 274 3.52 -10.10 9.75
C ASN A 274 2.00 -10.22 9.60
N GLU A 275 1.22 -9.33 10.22
CA GLU A 275 -0.24 -9.41 10.18
C GLU A 275 -0.89 -8.14 9.61
N ILE A 276 -0.53 -6.94 10.11
CA ILE A 276 -1.14 -5.70 9.61
C ILE A 276 -0.79 -5.45 8.14
N TYR A 277 0.50 -5.47 7.78
CA TYR A 277 0.90 -5.20 6.40
C TYR A 277 0.23 -6.14 5.40
N PRO A 278 0.24 -7.48 5.56
CA PRO A 278 -0.45 -8.38 4.64
C PRO A 278 -1.97 -8.15 4.54
N ILE A 279 -2.65 -7.85 5.65
CA ILE A 279 -4.08 -7.54 5.64
C ILE A 279 -4.34 -6.26 4.83
N THR A 280 -3.54 -5.22 5.07
CA THR A 280 -3.72 -3.92 4.40
C THR A 280 -3.29 -3.97 2.93
N ASP A 281 -2.27 -4.75 2.59
CA ASP A 281 -1.86 -4.99 1.20
C ASP A 281 -2.94 -5.77 0.44
N SER A 282 -3.63 -6.72 1.09
CA SER A 282 -4.78 -7.41 0.50
C SER A 282 -5.90 -6.42 0.16
N LEU A 283 -6.18 -5.47 1.06
CA LEU A 283 -7.17 -4.41 0.81
C LEU A 283 -6.74 -3.52 -0.35
N ARG A 284 -5.49 -3.08 -0.36
CA ARG A 284 -4.95 -2.19 -1.40
C ARG A 284 -4.90 -2.88 -2.76
N GLN A 285 -4.50 -4.15 -2.83
CA GLN A 285 -4.52 -4.93 -4.06
C GLN A 285 -5.94 -5.05 -4.59
N LEU A 286 -6.92 -5.34 -3.72
CA LEU A 286 -8.33 -5.40 -4.12
C LEU A 286 -8.79 -4.06 -4.71
N VAL A 287 -8.42 -2.94 -4.10
CA VAL A 287 -8.73 -1.58 -4.60
C VAL A 287 -8.06 -1.33 -5.96
N ARG A 288 -6.77 -1.64 -6.10
CA ARG A 288 -6.02 -1.47 -7.36
C ARG A 288 -6.60 -2.28 -8.50
N THR A 289 -6.93 -3.54 -8.26
CA THR A 289 -7.59 -4.38 -9.27
C THR A 289 -8.92 -3.78 -9.72
N GLN A 290 -9.68 -3.14 -8.81
CA GLN A 290 -10.89 -2.43 -9.20
C GLN A 290 -10.61 -1.19 -10.05
N VAL A 291 -9.60 -0.39 -9.69
CA VAL A 291 -9.15 0.75 -10.49
C VAL A 291 -8.73 0.29 -11.89
N GLU A 292 -7.89 -0.73 -12.00
CA GLU A 292 -7.41 -1.28 -13.26
C GLU A 292 -8.55 -1.82 -14.13
N ASN A 293 -9.48 -2.58 -13.54
CA ASN A 293 -10.65 -3.08 -14.24
C ASN A 293 -11.50 -1.94 -14.81
N ARG A 294 -11.73 -0.88 -14.03
CA ARG A 294 -12.54 0.27 -14.44
C ARG A 294 -11.85 1.13 -15.49
N GLN A 295 -10.54 1.32 -15.36
CA GLN A 295 -9.72 1.98 -16.38
C GLN A 295 -9.73 1.18 -17.69
N SER A 296 -9.63 -0.15 -17.63
CA SER A 296 -9.73 -1.03 -18.80
C SER A 296 -11.10 -0.93 -19.47
N LEU A 297 -12.19 -0.94 -18.69
CA LEU A 297 -13.55 -0.74 -19.19
C LEU A 297 -13.71 0.64 -19.84
N THR A 298 -13.17 1.69 -19.24
CA THR A 298 -13.20 3.07 -19.77
C THR A 298 -12.41 3.17 -21.07
N ALA A 299 -11.24 2.55 -21.15
CA ALA A 299 -10.41 2.53 -22.34
C ALA A 299 -11.08 1.74 -23.48
N GLY A 300 -11.65 0.58 -23.16
CA GLY A 300 -12.44 -0.22 -24.10
C GLY A 300 -13.67 0.53 -24.61
N ASN A 301 -14.39 1.21 -23.72
CA ASN A 301 -15.52 2.07 -24.09
C ASN A 301 -15.07 3.25 -24.96
N SER A 302 -13.90 3.83 -24.71
CA SER A 302 -13.33 4.90 -25.55
C SER A 302 -12.99 4.39 -26.95
N VAL A 303 -12.43 3.18 -27.08
CA VAL A 303 -12.19 2.54 -28.39
C VAL A 303 -13.49 2.26 -29.12
N LYS A 304 -14.51 1.74 -28.41
CA LYS A 304 -15.83 1.50 -28.98
C LYS A 304 -16.48 2.82 -29.44
N LEU A 305 -16.44 3.85 -28.61
CA LEU A 305 -16.95 5.18 -28.93
C LEU A 305 -16.27 5.77 -30.18
N ASN A 306 -14.94 5.69 -30.25
CA ASN A 306 -14.18 6.12 -31.43
C ASN A 306 -14.57 5.31 -32.67
N SER A 307 -14.74 3.99 -32.56
CA SER A 307 -15.17 3.16 -33.68
C SER A 307 -16.61 3.48 -34.13
N GLU A 308 -17.49 3.83 -33.20
CA GLU A 308 -18.86 4.28 -33.50
C GLU A 308 -18.85 5.65 -34.18
N LEU A 309 -17.95 6.56 -33.76
CA LEU A 309 -17.70 7.86 -34.38
C LEU A 309 -17.09 7.74 -35.79
N ASP A 310 -16.20 6.78 -36.02
CA ASP A 310 -15.60 6.52 -37.34
C ASP A 310 -16.64 5.92 -38.30
N GLN A 311 -17.39 4.90 -37.86
CA GLN A 311 -18.51 4.35 -38.62
C GLN A 311 -19.58 5.41 -38.92
N LEU A 312 -19.75 6.37 -38.01
CA LEU A 312 -20.58 7.56 -38.19
C LEU A 312 -20.06 8.46 -39.31
N GLY A 313 -18.76 8.77 -39.31
CA GLY A 313 -18.10 9.52 -40.36
C GLY A 313 -18.27 8.86 -41.72
N ASP A 314 -18.05 7.54 -41.78
CA ASP A 314 -18.18 6.77 -43.02
C ASP A 314 -19.63 6.72 -43.51
N ARG A 315 -20.61 6.42 -42.66
CA ARG A 315 -22.03 6.43 -43.07
C ARG A 315 -22.50 7.81 -43.50
N SER A 316 -22.09 8.86 -42.79
CA SER A 316 -22.43 10.24 -43.15
C SER A 316 -21.84 10.61 -44.51
N ARG A 317 -20.62 10.15 -44.81
CA ARG A 317 -19.99 10.32 -46.13
C ARG A 317 -20.78 9.61 -47.23
N HIS A 318 -21.23 8.37 -47.00
CA HIS A 318 -22.06 7.64 -47.97
C HIS A 318 -23.41 8.32 -48.22
N ILE A 319 -24.08 8.78 -47.15
CA ILE A 319 -25.35 9.52 -47.28
C ILE A 319 -25.13 10.82 -48.04
N LEU A 320 -24.04 11.54 -47.78
CA LEU A 320 -23.71 12.78 -48.49
C LEU A 320 -23.43 12.53 -49.98
N ILE A 321 -22.72 11.46 -50.33
CA ILE A 321 -22.50 11.05 -51.72
C ILE A 321 -23.84 10.74 -52.41
N VAL A 322 -24.71 9.95 -51.78
CA VAL A 322 -26.04 9.61 -52.31
C VAL A 322 -26.89 10.87 -52.46
N ALA A 323 -26.86 11.76 -51.48
CA ALA A 323 -27.56 13.04 -51.52
C ALA A 323 -27.11 13.91 -52.70
N LEU A 324 -25.80 13.98 -52.93
CA LEU A 324 -25.21 14.74 -54.00
C LEU A 324 -25.57 14.14 -55.36
N LEU A 325 -25.56 12.81 -55.50
CA LEU A 325 -26.00 12.12 -56.72
C LEU A 325 -27.49 12.36 -57.01
N ILE A 326 -28.35 12.28 -56.00
CA ILE A 326 -29.79 12.58 -56.13
C ILE A 326 -29.98 14.05 -56.52
N GLY A 327 -29.27 14.97 -55.87
CA GLY A 327 -29.31 16.40 -56.18
C GLY A 327 -28.90 16.70 -57.62
N LEU A 328 -27.80 16.10 -58.10
CA LEU A 328 -27.34 16.20 -59.48
C LEU A 328 -28.36 15.60 -60.47
N MET A 329 -28.95 14.45 -60.14
CA MET A 329 -29.98 13.81 -60.96
C MET A 329 -31.24 14.70 -61.08
N VAL A 330 -31.72 15.27 -59.98
CA VAL A 330 -32.86 16.20 -59.97
C VAL A 330 -32.52 17.45 -60.78
N MET A 331 -31.34 18.04 -60.58
CA MET A 331 -30.88 19.20 -61.35
C MET A 331 -30.85 18.89 -62.86
N PHE A 332 -30.33 17.73 -63.25
CA PHE A 332 -30.29 17.30 -64.65
C PHE A 332 -31.69 17.14 -65.24
N LEU A 333 -32.63 16.52 -64.50
CA LEU A 333 -34.02 16.37 -64.94
C LEU A 333 -34.72 17.73 -65.09
N VAL A 334 -34.49 18.67 -64.16
CA VAL A 334 -35.02 20.04 -64.25
C VAL A 334 -34.47 20.74 -65.49
N ILE A 335 -33.15 20.75 -65.71
CA ILE A 335 -32.53 21.36 -66.90
C ILE A 335 -33.11 20.76 -68.18
N ARG A 336 -33.23 19.44 -68.25
CA ARG A 336 -33.81 18.74 -69.42
C ARG A 336 -35.26 19.14 -69.66
N SER A 337 -36.06 19.23 -68.60
CA SER A 337 -37.47 19.62 -68.68
C SER A 337 -37.66 21.08 -69.13
N VAL A 338 -36.85 22.00 -68.61
CA VAL A 338 -36.86 23.42 -68.97
C VAL A 338 -36.43 23.60 -70.43
N LYS A 339 -35.36 22.92 -70.87
CA LYS A 339 -34.92 22.97 -72.27
C LYS A 339 -36.00 22.47 -73.24
N ALA A 340 -36.67 21.37 -72.92
CA ALA A 340 -37.77 20.83 -73.73
C ALA A 340 -38.98 21.79 -73.80
N LEU A 341 -39.20 22.56 -72.73
CA LEU A 341 -40.23 23.60 -72.67
C LEU A 341 -39.89 24.81 -73.55
N LEU A 342 -38.65 25.28 -73.47
CA LEU A 342 -38.16 26.41 -74.26
C LEU A 342 -38.23 26.10 -75.76
N SER A 343 -37.83 24.89 -76.19
CA SER A 343 -37.91 24.51 -77.60
C SER A 343 -39.35 24.42 -78.11
N GLN A 344 -40.30 23.94 -77.30
CA GLN A 344 -41.73 23.94 -77.66
C GLN A 344 -42.31 25.36 -77.79
N LEU A 345 -41.89 26.29 -76.93
CA LEU A 345 -42.28 27.69 -77.01
C LEU A 345 -41.70 28.40 -78.24
N GLU A 346 -40.46 28.11 -78.61
CA GLU A 346 -39.86 28.61 -79.86
C GLU A 346 -40.58 28.06 -81.10
N THR A 347 -40.93 26.78 -81.09
CA THR A 347 -41.69 26.16 -82.19
C THR A 347 -43.08 26.79 -82.33
N GLN A 348 -43.77 27.07 -81.20
CA GLN A 348 -45.06 27.78 -81.20
C GLN A 348 -44.96 29.27 -81.55
N ARG A 349 -43.79 29.90 -81.38
CA ARG A 349 -43.58 31.31 -81.75
C ARG A 349 -43.33 31.47 -83.25
N ASN A 350 -42.78 30.44 -83.87
CA ASN A 350 -42.42 30.42 -85.29
C ASN A 350 -43.50 29.79 -86.20
N SER A 351 -44.57 29.25 -85.60
CA SER A 351 -45.83 28.82 -86.26
C SER A 351 -46.91 29.86 -86.02
#